data_AF-A0A4U6UVA5-F1
#
_entry.id   AF-A0A4U6UVA5-F1
#
_cell.length_a   1.000
_cell.length_b   1.000
_cell.length_c   1.000
_cell.angle_alpha   90.00
_cell.angle_beta   90.00
_cell.angle_gamma   90.00
#
_symmetry.space_group_name_H-M   'P 1'
#
loop_
_entity.id
_entity.type
_entity.pdbx_description
1 polymer ?
#
loop_
_entity_poly.entity_id
_entity_poly.type
_entity_poly.pdbx_seq_one_letter_code
_entity_poly.pdbx_strand_id
1 'polypeptide(L)'
;MESSRSRKRTRQAYDDHAAPPPEREVVPRGGASPPWREDDRDGHYVFDLGENLTRRYKILSKMGEGTFGRVLECWDRETREYVAIKVVRSIRKYRDAAMIEIDVLNRLAENEKYRSLCVQIQRWFDYRNHICIVFEKLGPSLYDFLKRNRYQPFPVELVREFGRQLLESVAYMHELRLIHTDLKPENILLVSSEFIKVPSSKA
;
A
#
# COMPACT_ATOMS: atom_id res chain seq x y z
N MET A 1 -32.18 47.03 23.81
CA MET A 1 -32.53 45.65 24.20
C MET A 1 -32.84 44.89 22.93
N GLU A 2 -32.13 43.88 22.44
CA GLU A 2 -30.92 43.17 22.83
C GLU A 2 -30.44 42.50 21.52
N SER A 3 -29.17 42.64 21.15
CA SER A 3 -28.58 42.07 19.92
C SER A 3 -28.09 40.66 20.23
N SER A 4 -28.68 39.65 19.58
CA SER A 4 -28.31 38.24 19.73
C SER A 4 -27.00 37.93 18.98
N ARG A 5 -25.87 38.11 19.67
CA ARG A 5 -24.57 37.62 19.23
C ARG A 5 -24.45 36.12 19.51
N SER A 6 -24.52 35.31 18.46
CA SER A 6 -24.22 33.88 18.50
C SER A 6 -22.73 33.67 18.80
N ARG A 7 -22.41 33.17 20.01
CA ARG A 7 -21.06 32.86 20.47
C ARG A 7 -20.57 31.58 19.80
N LYS A 8 -19.55 31.67 18.93
CA LYS A 8 -18.81 30.51 18.41
C LYS A 8 -18.14 29.78 19.57
N ARG A 9 -18.50 28.51 19.79
CA ARG A 9 -17.84 27.62 20.76
C ARG A 9 -16.40 27.34 20.31
N THR A 10 -15.46 27.67 21.19
CA THR A 10 -14.03 27.43 21.04
C THR A 10 -13.75 25.93 21.05
N ARG A 11 -12.99 25.43 20.07
CA ARG A 11 -12.49 24.04 20.05
C ARG A 11 -11.48 23.89 21.20
N GLN A 12 -11.87 23.11 22.19
CA GLN A 12 -11.07 22.78 23.36
C GLN A 12 -9.98 21.78 22.91
N ALA A 13 -8.73 22.11 23.23
CA ALA A 13 -7.56 21.30 22.97
C ALA A 13 -7.64 19.99 23.77
N TYR A 14 -7.57 18.86 23.07
CA TYR A 14 -7.20 17.59 23.66
C TYR A 14 -5.68 17.48 23.51
N ASP A 15 -4.98 17.84 24.59
CA ASP A 15 -3.68 17.25 24.88
C ASP A 15 -3.93 15.77 25.11
N ASP A 16 -3.43 14.92 24.21
CA ASP A 16 -3.35 13.49 24.43
C ASP A 16 -1.94 13.03 24.06
N HIS A 17 -1.39 12.24 24.98
CA HIS A 17 -0.10 11.59 24.93
C HIS A 17 0.06 10.75 23.66
N ALA A 18 0.49 11.38 22.57
CA ALA A 18 0.98 10.67 21.40
C ALA A 18 2.38 10.11 21.72
N ALA A 19 2.54 8.79 21.58
CA ALA A 19 3.87 8.19 21.52
C ALA A 19 4.69 8.90 20.43
N PRO A 20 6.00 9.11 20.64
CA PRO A 20 6.83 9.74 19.62
C PRO A 20 6.73 8.94 18.32
N PRO A 21 6.64 9.61 17.15
CA PRO A 21 6.65 8.92 15.88
C PRO A 21 7.91 8.03 15.79
N PRO A 22 7.85 6.86 15.12
CA PRO A 22 9.03 6.04 14.92
C PRO A 22 10.13 6.89 14.31
N GLU A 23 11.31 6.88 14.95
CA GLU A 23 12.44 7.72 14.57
C GLU A 23 12.76 7.54 13.09
N ARG A 24 13.00 8.66 12.38
CA ARG A 24 13.46 8.65 10.99
C ARG A 24 14.78 7.88 10.90
N GLU A 25 14.73 6.64 10.46
CA GLU A 25 15.93 5.87 10.14
C GLU A 25 16.58 6.44 8.86
N VAL A 26 17.51 7.37 9.03
CA VAL A 26 18.35 7.87 7.93
C VAL A 26 19.42 6.83 7.64
N VAL A 27 19.25 6.08 6.55
CA VAL A 27 20.09 4.91 6.24
C VAL A 27 21.56 5.26 5.98
N PRO A 28 22.50 4.55 6.65
CA PRO A 28 23.91 4.39 6.35
C PRO A 28 24.44 4.51 4.92
N ARG A 29 25.32 5.45 4.51
CA ARG A 29 26.12 5.27 3.27
C ARG A 29 27.19 4.18 3.48
N GLY A 30 27.07 2.97 2.91
CA GLY A 30 28.09 1.91 3.14
C GLY A 30 27.64 0.46 2.92
N GLY A 31 27.53 0.07 1.66
CA GLY A 31 26.93 -1.17 1.18
C GLY A 31 26.11 -0.73 0.00
N ALA A 32 26.54 -1.08 -1.23
CA ALA A 32 26.28 -0.30 -2.44
C ALA A 32 24.80 0.04 -2.60
N SER A 33 24.40 1.20 -2.07
CA SER A 33 23.23 1.91 -2.52
C SER A 33 23.42 2.07 -4.03
N PRO A 34 22.34 1.93 -4.80
CA PRO A 34 22.43 2.07 -6.24
C PRO A 34 23.02 3.45 -6.55
N PRO A 35 23.72 3.61 -7.68
CA PRO A 35 24.25 4.92 -8.07
C PRO A 35 23.18 5.99 -7.93
N TRP A 36 23.57 7.17 -7.47
CA TRP A 36 22.62 8.28 -7.37
C TRP A 36 22.18 8.67 -8.78
N ARG A 37 20.87 8.72 -9.00
CA ARG A 37 20.24 9.14 -10.24
C ARG A 37 19.24 10.23 -9.90
N GLU A 38 19.07 11.17 -10.82
CA GLU A 38 17.95 12.08 -10.75
C GLU A 38 16.64 11.30 -10.94
N ASP A 39 15.59 11.79 -10.29
CA ASP A 39 14.23 11.30 -10.52
C ASP A 39 13.83 11.55 -11.99
N ASP A 40 12.87 10.78 -12.50
CA ASP A 40 12.35 11.06 -13.84
C ASP A 40 11.51 12.36 -13.86
N ARG A 41 11.10 12.78 -15.06
CA ARG A 41 10.33 14.02 -15.27
C ARG A 41 9.01 14.06 -14.48
N ASP A 42 8.51 12.89 -14.09
CA ASP A 42 7.27 12.68 -13.36
C ASP A 42 7.48 12.55 -11.85
N GLY A 43 8.73 12.67 -11.38
CA GLY A 43 9.15 12.58 -9.98
C GLY A 43 9.22 11.16 -9.45
N HIS A 44 9.29 10.13 -10.31
CA HIS A 44 9.48 8.77 -9.85
C HIS A 44 10.95 8.43 -9.63
N TYR A 45 11.17 7.55 -8.65
CA TYR A 45 12.48 6.99 -8.39
C TYR A 45 12.96 6.16 -9.58
N VAL A 46 14.17 6.46 -10.06
CA VAL A 46 14.82 5.74 -11.17
C VAL A 46 15.69 4.63 -10.61
N PHE A 47 15.51 3.42 -11.16
CA PHE A 47 16.22 2.21 -10.73
C PHE A 47 16.47 1.26 -11.88
N ASP A 48 17.42 0.33 -11.69
CA ASP A 48 17.64 -0.84 -12.54
C ASP A 48 17.27 -2.14 -11.81
N LEU A 49 16.88 -3.17 -12.55
CA LEU A 49 16.59 -4.47 -11.95
C LEU A 49 17.87 -5.15 -11.45
N GLY A 50 17.78 -5.79 -10.28
CA GLY A 50 18.90 -6.49 -9.66
C GLY A 50 19.79 -5.61 -8.77
N GLU A 51 19.62 -4.29 -8.78
CA GLU A 51 20.32 -3.39 -7.87
C GLU A 51 19.65 -3.35 -6.48
N ASN A 52 20.31 -2.68 -5.54
CA ASN A 52 19.75 -2.47 -4.21
C ASN A 52 18.82 -1.25 -4.22
N LEU A 53 17.70 -1.25 -3.48
CA LEU A 53 17.00 -0.01 -3.13
C LEU A 53 17.71 0.64 -1.93
N THR A 54 17.93 -0.15 -0.89
CA THR A 54 18.75 0.17 0.29
C THR A 54 19.67 -1.01 0.58
N ARG A 55 20.53 -0.94 1.60
CA ARG A 55 21.34 -2.11 2.00
C ARG A 55 20.51 -3.35 2.31
N ARG A 56 19.28 -3.16 2.81
CA ARG A 56 18.34 -4.22 3.20
C ARG A 56 17.58 -4.81 2.01
N TYR A 57 17.13 -3.96 1.09
CA TYR A 57 16.20 -4.36 0.02
C TYR A 57 16.90 -4.45 -1.34
N LYS A 58 16.84 -5.61 -1.99
CA LYS A 58 17.28 -5.79 -3.37
C LYS A 58 16.09 -5.78 -4.33
N ILE A 59 16.11 -4.95 -5.37
CA ILE A 59 15.04 -4.83 -6.36
C ILE A 59 15.09 -6.01 -7.33
N LEU A 60 13.95 -6.68 -7.51
CA LEU A 60 13.84 -7.86 -8.39
C LEU A 60 12.98 -7.58 -9.62
N SER A 61 11.82 -6.97 -9.42
CA SER A 61 10.86 -6.69 -10.50
C SER A 61 10.01 -5.45 -10.20
N LYS A 62 9.41 -4.85 -11.23
CA LYS A 62 8.36 -3.82 -11.08
C LYS A 62 7.00 -4.50 -11.12
N MET A 63 6.26 -4.43 -10.01
CA MET A 63 4.91 -5.02 -9.88
C MET A 63 3.83 -4.09 -10.41
N GLY A 64 4.00 -2.78 -10.28
CA GLY A 64 3.01 -1.79 -10.71
C GLY A 64 3.54 -0.37 -10.80
N GLU A 65 2.81 0.49 -11.49
CA GLU A 65 3.10 1.91 -11.64
C GLU A 65 1.80 2.70 -11.79
N GLY A 66 1.74 3.88 -11.19
CA GLY A 66 0.58 4.76 -11.32
C GLY A 66 0.86 6.20 -10.89
N THR A 67 -0.22 6.92 -10.60
CA THR A 67 -0.18 8.33 -10.20
C THR A 67 0.64 8.57 -8.94
N PHE A 68 0.63 7.63 -8.00
CA PHE A 68 1.26 7.79 -6.68
C PHE A 68 2.74 7.39 -6.66
N GLY A 69 3.19 6.56 -7.60
CA GLY A 69 4.54 6.01 -7.61
C GLY A 69 4.64 4.66 -8.29
N ARG A 70 5.63 3.87 -7.88
CA ARG A 70 5.90 2.52 -8.38
C ARG A 70 5.86 1.51 -7.24
N VAL A 71 5.41 0.29 -7.52
CA VAL A 71 5.48 -0.83 -6.59
C VAL A 71 6.52 -1.81 -7.11
N LEU A 72 7.51 -2.12 -6.27
CA LEU A 72 8.63 -2.98 -6.59
C LEU A 72 8.53 -4.28 -5.79
N GLU A 73 8.82 -5.40 -6.44
CA GLU A 73 9.14 -6.63 -5.74
C GLU A 73 10.59 -6.56 -5.29
N CYS A 74 10.81 -6.74 -3.99
CA CYS A 74 12.14 -6.71 -3.40
C CYS A 74 12.41 -7.97 -2.57
N TRP A 75 13.68 -8.35 -2.51
CA TRP A 75 14.18 -9.30 -1.51
C TRP A 75 14.64 -8.54 -0.27
N ASP A 76 13.99 -8.80 0.87
CA ASP A 76 14.41 -8.32 2.17
C ASP A 76 15.52 -9.23 2.73
N ARG A 77 16.74 -8.70 2.84
CA ARG A 77 17.89 -9.47 3.32
C ARG A 77 17.86 -9.75 4.82
N GLU A 78 17.13 -8.95 5.60
CA GLU A 78 17.04 -9.12 7.05
C GLU A 78 16.03 -10.21 7.40
N THR A 79 14.81 -10.13 6.87
CA THR A 79 13.77 -11.14 7.13
C THR A 79 13.88 -12.38 6.25
N ARG A 80 14.63 -12.30 5.13
CA ARG A 80 14.75 -13.35 4.10
C ARG A 80 13.41 -13.67 3.46
N GLU A 81 12.65 -12.63 3.16
CA GLU A 81 11.33 -12.73 2.55
C GLU A 81 11.22 -11.82 1.31
N TYR A 82 10.29 -12.17 0.43
CA TYR A 82 9.90 -11.28 -0.65
C TYR A 82 8.87 -10.28 -0.13
N VAL A 83 9.07 -9.01 -0.45
CA VAL A 83 8.21 -7.90 -0.03
C VAL A 83 7.79 -7.05 -1.23
N ALA A 84 6.67 -6.36 -1.11
CA ALA A 84 6.26 -5.33 -2.06
C ALA A 84 6.58 -3.94 -1.48
N ILE A 85 7.36 -3.13 -2.19
CA ILE A 85 7.73 -1.79 -1.75
C ILE A 85 7.10 -0.76 -2.68
N LYS A 86 6.15 0.03 -2.15
CA LYS A 86 5.60 1.20 -2.83
C LYS A 86 6.55 2.38 -2.63
N VAL A 87 7.20 2.79 -3.71
CA VAL A 87 8.08 3.97 -3.78
C VAL A 87 7.26 5.14 -4.31
N VAL A 88 6.87 6.03 -3.40
CA VAL A 88 6.04 7.21 -3.68
C VAL A 88 6.85 8.26 -4.42
N ARG A 89 6.24 8.96 -5.39
CA ARG A 89 6.90 10.05 -6.12
C ARG A 89 7.46 11.12 -5.19
N SER A 90 8.60 11.70 -5.56
CA SER A 90 9.33 12.79 -4.87
C SER A 90 8.62 14.15 -5.03
N ILE A 91 7.29 14.17 -4.92
CA ILE A 91 6.44 15.36 -5.06
C ILE A 91 5.68 15.54 -3.75
N ARG A 92 5.79 16.73 -3.16
CA ARG A 92 5.24 17.06 -1.83
C ARG A 92 3.81 16.56 -1.61
N LYS A 93 2.88 16.85 -2.53
CA LYS A 93 1.48 16.42 -2.40
C LYS A 93 1.30 14.89 -2.30
N TYR A 94 2.13 14.11 -2.99
CA TYR A 94 2.06 12.64 -2.95
C TYR A 94 2.72 12.08 -1.70
N ARG A 95 3.80 12.72 -1.22
CA ARG A 95 4.42 12.38 0.07
C ARG A 95 3.48 12.66 1.24
N ASP A 96 2.84 13.83 1.25
CA ASP A 96 1.85 14.19 2.27
C ASP A 96 0.68 13.19 2.28
N ALA A 97 0.18 12.79 1.10
CA ALA A 97 -0.84 11.75 0.98
C ALA A 97 -0.36 10.37 1.45
N ALA A 98 0.90 10.01 1.21
CA ALA A 98 1.46 8.75 1.67
C ALA A 98 1.57 8.66 3.20
N MET A 99 1.81 9.77 3.89
CA MET A 99 1.79 9.79 5.35
C MET A 99 0.39 9.49 5.90
N ILE A 100 -0.65 10.05 5.28
CA ILE A 100 -2.04 9.73 5.63
C ILE A 100 -2.33 8.24 5.39
N GLU A 101 -1.84 7.67 4.28
CA GLU A 101 -1.98 6.25 3.98
C GLU A 101 -1.28 5.37 5.03
N ILE A 102 -0.06 5.73 5.45
CA ILE A 102 0.66 5.04 6.52
C ILE A 102 -0.14 5.06 7.84
N ASP A 103 -0.71 6.20 8.22
CA ASP A 103 -1.50 6.32 9.45
C ASP A 103 -2.74 5.42 9.41
N VAL A 104 -3.43 5.37 8.26
CA VAL A 104 -4.57 4.47 8.04
C VAL A 104 -4.14 3.00 8.14
N LEU A 105 -3.03 2.63 7.50
CA LEU A 105 -2.51 1.26 7.50
C LEU A 105 -2.10 0.79 8.90
N ASN A 106 -1.43 1.65 9.68
CA ASN A 106 -1.07 1.33 11.06
C ASN A 106 -2.32 1.09 11.92
N ARG A 107 -3.35 1.94 11.77
CA ARG A 107 -4.61 1.77 12.48
C ARG A 107 -5.34 0.48 12.09
N LEU A 108 -5.21 0.03 10.84
CA LEU A 108 -5.73 -1.26 10.38
C LEU A 108 -4.96 -2.44 10.99
N ALA A 109 -3.66 -2.30 11.25
CA ALA A 109 -2.80 -3.33 11.83
C ALA A 109 -2.93 -3.46 13.36
N GLU A 110 -3.27 -2.38 14.08
CA GLU A 110 -3.39 -2.40 15.55
C GLU A 110 -4.56 -3.27 16.06
N ASN A 111 -5.60 -3.49 15.26
CA ASN A 111 -6.84 -4.13 15.69
C ASN A 111 -7.05 -5.53 15.08
N GLU A 112 -5.95 -6.30 14.99
CA GLU A 112 -5.84 -7.67 14.44
C GLU A 112 -6.67 -8.76 15.15
N LYS A 113 -7.59 -8.41 16.06
CA LYS A 113 -8.47 -9.37 16.72
C LYS A 113 -9.33 -10.18 15.74
N TYR A 114 -9.46 -9.72 14.50
CA TYR A 114 -10.06 -10.43 13.37
C TYR A 114 -9.15 -10.30 12.16
N ARG A 115 -9.08 -11.33 11.30
CA ARG A 115 -8.35 -11.26 10.02
C ARG A 115 -8.94 -10.13 9.18
N SER A 116 -8.29 -8.97 9.19
CA SER A 116 -8.79 -7.75 8.57
C SER A 116 -8.93 -7.83 7.04
N LEU A 117 -8.42 -8.90 6.40
CA LEU A 117 -8.36 -9.10 4.95
C LEU A 117 -7.89 -7.82 4.22
N CYS A 118 -7.14 -6.99 4.93
CA CYS A 118 -6.49 -5.76 4.48
C CYS A 118 -5.01 -6.06 4.36
N VAL A 119 -4.36 -5.44 3.38
CA VAL A 119 -2.91 -5.58 3.17
C VAL A 119 -2.15 -5.14 4.41
N GLN A 120 -1.17 -5.95 4.84
CA GLN A 120 -0.35 -5.65 6.00
C GLN A 120 0.84 -4.76 5.64
N ILE A 121 0.96 -3.63 6.35
CA ILE A 121 2.16 -2.81 6.37
C ILE A 121 3.20 -3.46 7.29
N GLN A 122 4.42 -3.66 6.80
CA GLN A 122 5.53 -4.15 7.62
C GLN A 122 6.34 -3.01 8.23
N ARG A 123 6.60 -1.97 7.43
CA ARG A 123 7.28 -0.73 7.84
C ARG A 123 7.22 0.31 6.73
N TRP A 124 7.72 1.51 7.02
CA TRP A 124 7.98 2.54 6.02
C TRP A 124 9.29 3.26 6.33
N PHE A 125 9.87 3.92 5.34
CA PHE A 125 11.06 4.76 5.50
C PHE A 125 11.10 5.86 4.43
N ASP A 126 11.83 6.96 4.70
CA ASP A 126 12.13 7.97 3.69
C ASP A 126 13.50 7.67 3.07
N TYR A 127 13.53 7.50 1.75
CA TYR A 127 14.76 7.24 1.01
C TYR A 127 14.87 8.17 -0.19
N ARG A 128 15.92 9.01 -0.19
CA ARG A 128 16.19 9.97 -1.27
C ARG A 128 14.97 10.83 -1.62
N ASN A 129 14.23 11.31 -0.61
CA ASN A 129 13.03 12.13 -0.76
C ASN A 129 11.79 11.37 -1.28
N HIS A 130 11.84 10.05 -1.37
CA HIS A 130 10.69 9.18 -1.61
C HIS A 130 10.24 8.53 -0.31
N ILE A 131 8.94 8.57 -0.04
CA ILE A 131 8.35 7.72 0.99
C ILE A 131 8.26 6.30 0.42
N CYS A 132 8.89 5.34 1.10
CA CYS A 132 8.86 3.93 0.76
C CYS A 132 8.03 3.17 1.80
N ILE A 133 6.94 2.53 1.36
CA ILE A 133 6.06 1.72 2.23
C ILE A 133 6.28 0.25 1.87
N VAL A 134 6.61 -0.56 2.87
CA VAL A 134 6.89 -1.99 2.72
C VAL A 134 5.66 -2.78 3.16
N PHE A 135 5.17 -3.63 2.26
CA PHE A 135 4.04 -4.51 2.46
C PHE A 135 4.47 -5.97 2.36
N GLU A 136 3.64 -6.86 2.91
CA GLU A 136 3.67 -8.26 2.53
C GLU A 136 3.55 -8.40 0.99
N LYS A 137 4.23 -9.40 0.43
CA LYS A 137 4.07 -9.70 -0.99
C LYS A 137 2.81 -10.55 -1.19
N LEU A 138 1.89 -10.01 -1.97
CA LEU A 138 0.70 -10.72 -2.45
C LEU A 138 0.84 -11.12 -3.93
N GLY A 139 -0.14 -11.89 -4.40
CA GLY A 139 -0.32 -12.26 -5.80
C GLY A 139 -0.86 -11.11 -6.67
N PRO A 140 -1.31 -11.41 -7.90
CA PRO A 140 -1.83 -10.39 -8.80
C PRO A 140 -3.14 -9.80 -8.30
N SER A 141 -3.46 -8.59 -8.78
CA SER A 141 -4.79 -8.02 -8.62
C SER A 141 -5.85 -8.82 -9.37
N LEU A 142 -7.12 -8.71 -8.98
CA LEU A 142 -8.23 -9.30 -9.74
C LEU A 142 -8.26 -8.77 -11.17
N TYR A 143 -7.91 -7.50 -11.38
CA TYR A 143 -7.78 -6.91 -12.71
C TYR A 143 -6.69 -7.59 -13.54
N ASP A 144 -5.48 -7.74 -12.99
CA ASP A 144 -4.37 -8.37 -13.68
C ASP A 144 -4.65 -9.85 -13.97
N PHE A 145 -5.32 -10.54 -13.04
CA PHE A 145 -5.75 -11.90 -13.24
C PHE A 145 -6.75 -12.01 -14.39
N LEU A 146 -7.80 -11.18 -14.40
CA LEU A 146 -8.79 -11.13 -15.49
C LEU A 146 -8.12 -10.86 -16.83
N LYS A 147 -7.20 -9.89 -16.89
CA LYS A 147 -6.45 -9.57 -18.10
C LYS A 147 -5.64 -10.75 -18.61
N ARG A 148 -4.92 -11.47 -17.73
CA ARG A 148 -4.19 -12.70 -18.06
C ARG A 148 -5.13 -13.82 -18.52
N ASN A 149 -6.33 -13.87 -17.96
CA ASN A 149 -7.41 -14.78 -18.35
C ASN A 149 -8.23 -14.30 -19.56
N ARG A 150 -7.69 -13.35 -20.35
CA ARG A 150 -8.35 -12.79 -21.56
C ARG A 150 -9.77 -12.27 -21.28
N TYR A 151 -9.97 -11.69 -20.10
CA TYR A 151 -11.25 -11.17 -19.62
C TYR A 151 -12.39 -12.21 -19.61
N GLN A 152 -12.06 -13.50 -19.58
CA GLN A 152 -13.07 -14.53 -19.33
C GLN A 152 -13.61 -14.37 -17.91
N PRO A 153 -14.94 -14.44 -17.72
CA PRO A 153 -15.56 -14.23 -16.43
C PRO A 153 -15.14 -15.34 -15.46
N PHE A 154 -15.11 -15.00 -14.17
CA PHE A 154 -14.98 -15.99 -13.12
C PHE A 154 -16.27 -16.82 -13.00
N PRO A 155 -16.16 -18.10 -12.61
CA PRO A 155 -17.30 -18.86 -12.10
C PRO A 155 -18.04 -18.09 -11.01
N VAL A 156 -19.38 -18.18 -11.00
CA VAL A 156 -20.22 -17.40 -10.07
C VAL A 156 -19.91 -17.72 -8.61
N GLU A 157 -19.47 -18.94 -8.33
CA GLU A 157 -19.03 -19.40 -7.02
C GLU A 157 -17.80 -18.61 -6.53
N LEU A 158 -16.84 -18.35 -7.42
CA LEU A 158 -15.66 -17.53 -7.09
C LEU A 158 -16.05 -16.06 -6.92
N VAL A 159 -16.96 -15.54 -7.75
CA VAL A 159 -17.46 -14.17 -7.59
C VAL A 159 -18.14 -13.98 -6.23
N ARG A 160 -18.94 -14.97 -5.79
CA ARG A 160 -19.59 -14.97 -4.47
C ARG A 160 -18.56 -14.93 -3.35
N GLU A 161 -17.49 -15.71 -3.48
CA GLU A 161 -16.43 -15.77 -2.47
C GLU A 161 -15.61 -14.46 -2.41
N PHE A 162 -15.28 -13.86 -3.56
CA PHE A 162 -14.67 -12.53 -3.60
C PHE A 162 -15.58 -11.47 -2.96
N GLY A 163 -16.88 -11.52 -3.24
CA GLY A 163 -17.86 -10.61 -2.65
C GLY A 163 -17.93 -10.74 -1.13
N ARG A 164 -17.95 -11.96 -0.60
CA ARG A 164 -17.95 -12.23 0.85
C ARG A 164 -16.71 -11.64 1.53
N GLN A 165 -15.52 -11.97 1.01
CA GLN A 165 -14.25 -11.49 1.57
C GLN A 165 -14.14 -9.96 1.50
N LEU A 166 -14.54 -9.35 0.38
CA LEU A 166 -14.53 -7.88 0.23
C LEU A 166 -15.44 -7.20 1.25
N LEU A 167 -16.65 -7.74 1.46
CA LEU A 167 -17.59 -7.20 2.44
C LEU A 167 -17.06 -7.33 3.87
N GLU A 168 -16.34 -8.41 4.19
CA GLU A 168 -15.66 -8.59 5.47
C GLU A 168 -14.57 -7.53 5.69
N SER A 169 -13.69 -7.30 4.71
CA SER A 169 -12.67 -6.23 4.79
C SER A 169 -13.31 -4.84 4.97
N VAL A 170 -14.38 -4.56 4.22
CA VAL A 170 -15.09 -3.27 4.28
C VAL A 170 -15.80 -3.08 5.62
N ALA A 171 -16.46 -4.13 6.14
CA ALA A 171 -17.09 -4.10 7.45
C ALA A 171 -16.07 -3.76 8.54
N TYR A 172 -14.89 -4.41 8.50
CA TYR A 172 -13.79 -4.11 9.41
C TYR A 172 -13.32 -2.65 9.32
N MET A 173 -13.10 -2.12 8.10
CA MET A 173 -12.75 -0.70 7.92
C MET A 173 -13.83 0.24 8.53
N HIS A 174 -15.10 -0.10 8.35
CA HIS A 174 -16.22 0.69 8.86
C HIS A 174 -16.32 0.66 10.40
N GLU A 175 -15.99 -0.45 11.06
CA GLU A 175 -15.88 -0.50 12.53
C GLU A 175 -14.85 0.51 13.06
N LEU A 176 -13.78 0.73 12.30
CA LEU A 176 -12.76 1.74 12.59
C LEU A 176 -13.13 3.16 12.12
N ARG A 177 -14.32 3.35 11.52
CA ARG A 177 -14.80 4.59 10.88
C ARG A 177 -13.90 5.07 9.74
N LEU A 178 -13.35 4.13 8.97
CA LEU A 178 -12.52 4.39 7.79
C LEU A 178 -13.34 4.15 6.52
N ILE A 179 -13.05 4.90 5.46
CA ILE A 179 -13.64 4.71 4.13
C ILE A 179 -12.48 4.54 3.14
N HIS A 180 -12.50 3.47 2.34
CA HIS A 180 -11.40 3.20 1.40
C HIS A 180 -11.33 4.22 0.25
N THR A 181 -12.48 4.71 -0.24
CA THR A 181 -12.64 5.70 -1.34
C THR A 181 -12.22 5.29 -2.76
N ASP A 182 -11.40 4.23 -2.92
CA ASP A 182 -10.93 3.77 -4.24
C ASP A 182 -11.05 2.23 -4.42
N LEU A 183 -12.19 1.63 -4.06
CA LEU A 183 -12.38 0.19 -4.25
C LEU A 183 -12.62 -0.14 -5.73
N LYS A 184 -11.72 -0.95 -6.29
CA LYS A 184 -11.72 -1.40 -7.69
C LYS A 184 -10.91 -2.70 -7.84
N PRO A 185 -11.08 -3.47 -8.92
CA PRO A 185 -10.38 -4.75 -9.11
C PRO A 185 -8.85 -4.68 -9.04
N GLU A 186 -8.25 -3.53 -9.35
CA GLU A 186 -6.81 -3.26 -9.24
C GLU A 186 -6.32 -3.23 -7.78
N ASN A 187 -7.19 -2.86 -6.84
CA ASN A 187 -6.90 -2.75 -5.41
C ASN A 187 -7.36 -3.97 -4.61
N ILE A 188 -7.80 -5.05 -5.28
CA ILE A 188 -8.13 -6.33 -4.65
C ILE A 188 -7.10 -7.35 -5.12
N LEU A 189 -6.24 -7.77 -4.19
CA LEU A 189 -5.10 -8.65 -4.48
C LEU A 189 -5.42 -10.09 -4.06
N LEU A 190 -4.99 -11.05 -4.87
CA LEU A 190 -5.02 -12.46 -4.48
C LEU A 190 -3.84 -12.78 -3.55
N VAL A 191 -4.02 -13.70 -2.61
CA VAL A 191 -2.92 -14.15 -1.73
C VAL A 191 -1.85 -14.93 -2.51
N SER A 192 -2.27 -15.67 -3.53
CA SER A 192 -1.40 -16.51 -4.37
C SER A 192 -1.64 -16.25 -5.85
N SER A 193 -0.61 -16.50 -6.67
CA SER A 193 -0.71 -16.50 -8.13
C SER A 193 -1.17 -17.84 -8.71
N GLU A 194 -1.37 -18.85 -7.87
CA GLU A 194 -1.81 -20.19 -8.29
C GLU A 194 -3.22 -20.17 -8.88
N PHE A 195 -3.44 -20.97 -9.92
CA PHE A 195 -4.74 -21.10 -10.56
C PHE A 195 -4.90 -22.47 -11.21
N ILE A 196 -6.14 -22.86 -11.44
CA ILE A 196 -6.51 -24.09 -12.13
C ILE A 196 -7.16 -23.70 -13.46
N LYS A 197 -6.77 -24.36 -14.56
CA LYS A 197 -7.41 -24.15 -15.86
C LYS A 197 -8.71 -24.93 -15.90
N VAL A 198 -9.82 -24.23 -16.04
CA VAL A 198 -11.13 -24.85 -16.28
C VAL A 198 -11.42 -24.89 -17.79
N PRO A 199 -12.08 -25.93 -18.31
CA PRO A 199 -12.52 -25.97 -19.69
C PRO A 199 -13.44 -24.77 -19.98
N SER A 200 -13.19 -24.07 -21.08
CA SER A 200 -14.11 -23.02 -21.55
C SER A 200 -15.39 -23.70 -22.01
N SER A 201 -16.48 -23.51 -21.26
CA SER A 201 -17.82 -23.77 -21.76
C SER A 201 -18.13 -22.70 -22.81
N LYS A 202 -17.68 -22.91 -24.04
CA LYS A 202 -18.22 -22.17 -25.18
C LYS A 202 -19.69 -22.57 -25.31
N ALA A 203 -20.59 -21.63 -25.05
CA ALA A 203 -21.93 -21.61 -25.60
C ALA A 203 -21.89 -20.68 -26.82
#